data_AF-A0A929QJH2-F1
#
_entry.id   AF-A0A929QJH2-F1
#
_cell.length_a   1.000
_cell.length_b   1.000
_cell.length_c   1.000
_cell.angle_alpha   90.00
_cell.angle_beta   90.00
_cell.angle_gamma   90.00
#
_symmetry.space_group_name_H-M   'P 1'
#
loop_
_entity.id
_entity.type
_entity.pdbx_description
1 polymer ?
#
loop_
_entity_poly.entity_id
_entity_poly.type
_entity_poly.pdbx_seq_one_letter_code
_entity_poly.pdbx_strand_id
1 'polypeptide(L)'
;MDYNRQNKGYVCFMYGFGRSRAVYAVLMILMALLAGFLTITSSAQADVSNLQIALGIILCGLLLILVNPKIFIIKLAGYLISLVGVMIALHNANLLGADFNLYFYASLIFGAFMMLMLLSWFVYNARSSEINEI
;
A
#
# COMPACT_ATOMS: atom_id res chain seq x y z
N MET A 1 -11.72 -25.15 8.57
CA MET A 1 -11.91 -24.51 7.26
C MET A 1 -10.82 -24.98 6.32
N ASP A 2 -11.24 -25.56 5.20
CA ASP A 2 -10.39 -26.20 4.19
C ASP A 2 -9.92 -25.16 3.17
N TYR A 3 -8.74 -24.56 3.43
CA TYR A 3 -8.12 -23.54 2.57
C TYR A 3 -7.40 -24.16 1.36
N ASN A 4 -7.44 -25.50 1.21
CA ASN A 4 -6.83 -26.25 0.12
C ASN A 4 -7.66 -26.24 -1.17
N ARG A 5 -8.86 -25.63 -1.16
CA ARG A 5 -9.58 -25.29 -2.40
C ARG A 5 -9.27 -23.86 -2.80
N GLN A 6 -8.77 -23.68 -4.02
CA GLN A 6 -8.77 -22.38 -4.71
C GLN A 6 -10.11 -21.66 -4.45
N ASN A 7 -10.02 -20.40 -4.00
CA ASN A 7 -11.15 -19.49 -3.80
C ASN A 7 -12.11 -19.74 -2.62
N LYS A 8 -11.73 -20.50 -1.59
CA LYS A 8 -12.54 -20.60 -0.35
C LYS A 8 -11.93 -19.80 0.80
N GLY A 9 -12.13 -18.48 0.78
CA GLY A 9 -11.87 -17.60 1.93
C GLY A 9 -11.26 -16.25 1.57
N TYR A 10 -11.68 -15.21 2.29
CA TYR A 10 -11.21 -13.82 2.10
C TYR A 10 -9.68 -13.69 2.12
N VAL A 11 -9.02 -14.38 3.06
CA VAL A 11 -7.55 -14.37 3.20
C VAL A 11 -6.84 -14.95 1.96
N CYS A 12 -7.33 -16.06 1.40
CA CYS A 12 -6.76 -16.65 0.19
C CYS A 12 -6.95 -15.74 -1.03
N PHE A 13 -8.13 -15.12 -1.14
CA PHE A 13 -8.39 -14.13 -2.19
C PHE A 13 -7.42 -12.94 -2.09
N MET A 14 -7.27 -12.35 -0.89
CA MET A 14 -6.37 -11.21 -0.67
C MET A 14 -4.90 -11.58 -0.85
N TYR A 15 -4.49 -12.78 -0.45
CA TYR A 15 -3.15 -13.31 -0.72
C TYR A 15 -2.88 -13.41 -2.23
N GLY A 16 -3.80 -14.00 -2.99
CA GLY A 16 -3.71 -14.13 -4.44
C GLY A 16 -3.68 -12.76 -5.13
N PHE A 17 -4.54 -11.85 -4.69
CA PHE A 17 -4.58 -10.47 -5.14
C PHE A 17 -3.22 -9.78 -4.92
N GLY A 18 -2.68 -9.87 -3.70
CA GLY A 18 -1.37 -9.31 -3.35
C GLY A 18 -0.16 -10.05 -3.93
N ARG A 19 -0.34 -11.10 -4.72
CA ARG A 19 0.73 -11.73 -5.51
C ARG A 19 0.79 -11.18 -6.94
N SER A 20 -0.27 -10.54 -7.41
CA SER A 20 -0.35 -10.02 -8.78
C SER A 20 0.38 -8.69 -8.92
N ARG A 21 1.25 -8.57 -9.94
CA ARG A 21 1.92 -7.31 -10.30
C ARG A 21 0.91 -6.24 -10.73
N ALA A 22 -0.19 -6.64 -11.37
CA ALA A 22 -1.19 -5.71 -11.88
C ALA A 22 -1.80 -4.87 -10.76
N VAL A 23 -1.98 -5.45 -9.57
CA VAL A 23 -2.50 -4.73 -8.39
C VAL A 23 -1.59 -3.57 -8.02
N TYR A 24 -0.28 -3.82 -7.89
CA TYR A 24 0.68 -2.77 -7.54
C TYR A 24 0.81 -1.73 -8.65
N ALA A 25 0.70 -2.12 -9.93
CA ALA A 25 0.68 -1.16 -11.05
C ALA A 25 -0.54 -0.23 -10.98
N VAL A 26 -1.73 -0.76 -10.73
CA VAL A 26 -2.96 0.04 -10.56
C VAL A 26 -2.82 0.99 -9.37
N LEU A 27 -2.34 0.49 -8.24
CA LEU A 27 -2.09 1.32 -7.05
C LEU A 27 -1.09 2.45 -7.34
N MET A 28 -0.01 2.17 -8.07
CA MET A 28 0.95 3.21 -8.47
C MET A 28 0.30 4.26 -9.36
N ILE A 29 -0.54 3.88 -10.32
CA ILE A 29 -1.25 4.83 -11.19
C ILE A 29 -2.14 5.75 -10.35
N LEU A 30 -2.91 5.19 -9.41
CA LEU A 30 -3.76 5.98 -8.51
C LEU A 30 -2.95 6.98 -7.67
N MET A 31 -1.83 6.53 -7.09
CA MET A 31 -0.96 7.38 -6.29
C MET A 31 -0.23 8.44 -7.13
N ALA A 32 0.18 8.10 -8.35
CA ALA A 32 0.82 9.02 -9.28
C ALA A 32 -0.15 10.10 -9.77
N LEU A 33 -1.42 9.75 -10.02
CA LEU A 33 -2.46 10.73 -10.32
C LEU A 33 -2.65 11.69 -9.15
N LEU A 34 -2.74 11.18 -7.91
CA LEU A 34 -2.89 11.99 -6.71
C LEU A 34 -1.71 12.96 -6.54
N ALA A 35 -0.47 12.47 -6.73
CA ALA A 35 0.74 13.29 -6.69
C ALA A 35 0.79 14.32 -7.83
N GLY A 36 0.37 13.94 -9.04
CA GLY A 36 0.28 14.83 -10.19
C GLY A 36 -0.69 15.97 -9.96
N PHE A 37 -1.92 15.67 -9.49
CA PHE A 37 -2.89 16.69 -9.11
C PHE A 37 -2.32 17.64 -8.07
N LEU A 38 -1.72 17.10 -6.99
CA LEU A 38 -1.10 17.92 -5.94
C LEU A 38 -0.05 18.88 -6.49
N THR A 39 0.76 18.42 -7.44
CA THR A 39 1.86 19.20 -8.03
C THR A 39 1.35 20.28 -8.96
N ILE A 40 0.26 20.03 -9.69
CA ILE A 40 -0.32 20.99 -10.64
C ILE A 40 -1.11 22.09 -9.92
N THR A 41 -1.83 21.74 -8.84
CA THR A 41 -2.75 22.68 -8.17
C THR A 41 -2.09 23.54 -7.10
N SER A 42 -0.90 23.18 -6.63
CA SER A 42 -0.35 23.73 -5.39
C SER A 42 1.01 24.37 -5.66
N SER A 43 1.10 25.69 -5.52
CA SER A 43 2.39 26.39 -5.58
C SER A 43 3.27 26.03 -4.38
N ALA A 44 4.59 26.02 -4.59
CA ALA A 44 5.61 25.52 -3.68
C ALA A 44 5.59 26.18 -2.28
N GLN A 45 4.78 25.64 -1.38
CA GLN A 45 4.83 25.88 0.06
C GLN A 45 5.47 24.66 0.72
N ALA A 46 6.31 24.87 1.74
CA ALA A 46 7.09 23.80 2.38
C ALA A 46 6.19 22.65 2.87
N ASP A 47 5.02 22.96 3.41
CA ASP A 47 4.08 21.94 3.93
C ASP A 47 3.47 21.07 2.82
N VAL A 48 3.21 21.64 1.64
CA VAL A 48 2.75 20.92 0.45
C VAL A 48 3.87 20.01 -0.09
N SER A 49 5.12 20.48 -0.05
CA SER A 49 6.27 19.70 -0.49
C SER A 49 6.48 18.43 0.36
N ASN A 50 6.19 18.49 1.66
CA ASN A 50 6.24 17.30 2.53
C ASN A 50 5.20 16.26 2.13
N LEU A 51 4.00 16.70 1.74
CA LEU A 51 2.96 15.79 1.24
C LEU A 51 3.34 15.18 -0.12
N GLN A 52 3.97 15.94 -1.02
CA GLN A 52 4.49 15.42 -2.29
C GLN A 52 5.57 14.36 -2.06
N ILE A 53 6.51 14.61 -1.14
CA ILE A 53 7.55 13.65 -0.74
C ILE A 53 6.91 12.38 -0.18
N ALA A 54 5.88 12.50 0.67
CA ALA A 54 5.17 11.35 1.23
C ALA A 54 4.55 10.46 0.14
N LEU A 55 3.89 11.06 -0.86
CA LEU A 55 3.36 10.33 -2.01
C LEU A 55 4.47 9.67 -2.84
N GLY A 56 5.63 10.33 -2.97
CA GLY A 56 6.83 9.75 -3.59
C GLY A 56 7.37 8.53 -2.85
N ILE A 57 7.40 8.56 -1.52
CA ILE A 57 7.81 7.42 -0.69
C ILE A 57 6.85 6.23 -0.90
N ILE A 58 5.54 6.49 -0.96
CA ILE A 58 4.54 5.44 -1.26
C ILE A 58 4.81 4.82 -2.64
N LEU A 59 5.06 5.64 -3.66
CA LEU A 59 5.39 5.15 -5.01
C LEU A 59 6.67 4.31 -5.04
N CYS A 60 7.73 4.71 -4.33
CA CYS A 60 8.94 3.92 -4.19
C CYS A 60 8.67 2.55 -3.53
N GLY A 61 7.86 2.52 -2.47
CA GLY A 61 7.46 1.28 -1.83
C GLY A 61 6.71 0.34 -2.78
N LEU A 62 5.72 0.88 -3.52
CA LEU A 62 4.97 0.12 -4.51
C LEU A 62 5.83 -0.37 -5.68
N LEU A 63 6.77 0.45 -6.16
CA LEU A 63 7.71 0.08 -7.22
C LEU A 63 8.58 -1.11 -6.80
N LEU A 64 9.07 -1.13 -5.56
CA LEU A 64 9.81 -2.26 -5.02
C LEU A 64 8.97 -3.55 -5.04
N ILE A 65 7.71 -3.48 -4.61
CA ILE A 65 6.84 -4.67 -4.63
C ILE A 65 6.56 -5.13 -6.06
N LEU A 66 6.38 -4.18 -6.99
CA LEU A 66 6.11 -4.47 -8.40
C LEU A 66 7.24 -5.28 -9.06
N VAL A 67 8.50 -4.93 -8.78
CA VAL A 67 9.68 -5.61 -9.33
C VAL A 67 9.55 -7.12 -9.11
N ASN A 68 9.26 -7.55 -7.88
CA ASN A 68 8.98 -8.95 -7.62
C ASN A 68 8.09 -9.17 -6.39
N PRO A 69 6.76 -9.33 -6.56
CA PRO A 69 5.84 -9.50 -5.43
C PRO A 69 5.89 -10.92 -4.82
N LYS A 70 6.75 -11.81 -5.34
CA LYS A 70 6.90 -13.19 -4.85
C LYS A 70 8.05 -13.33 -3.85
N ILE A 71 9.05 -12.44 -3.89
CA ILE A 71 10.19 -12.50 -2.98
C ILE A 71 9.79 -11.89 -1.63
N PHE A 72 9.96 -12.66 -0.55
CA PHE A 72 9.56 -12.29 0.81
C PHE A 72 10.13 -10.93 1.24
N ILE A 73 11.45 -10.77 1.16
CA ILE A 73 12.15 -9.56 1.66
C ILE A 73 11.74 -8.31 0.89
N ILE A 74 11.70 -8.41 -0.44
CA ILE A 74 11.31 -7.28 -1.32
C ILE A 74 9.88 -6.86 -1.04
N LYS A 75 8.96 -7.84 -0.94
CA LYS A 75 7.56 -7.58 -0.63
C LYS A 75 7.42 -6.88 0.73
N LEU A 76 8.03 -7.44 1.78
CA LEU A 76 7.97 -6.86 3.13
C LEU A 76 8.55 -5.44 3.17
N ALA A 77 9.74 -5.23 2.61
CA ALA A 77 10.36 -3.91 2.55
C ALA A 77 9.48 -2.89 1.82
N GLY A 78 8.91 -3.28 0.67
CA GLY A 78 8.01 -2.41 -0.07
C GLY A 78 6.71 -2.07 0.68
N TYR A 79 6.12 -3.01 1.43
CA TYR A 79 4.98 -2.71 2.32
C TYR A 79 5.36 -1.73 3.41
N LEU A 80 6.47 -1.95 4.09
CA LEU A 80 6.94 -1.09 5.18
C LEU A 80 7.23 0.33 4.69
N ILE A 81 7.93 0.47 3.56
CA ILE A 81 8.21 1.78 2.94
C ILE A 81 6.90 2.49 2.56
N SER A 82 5.96 1.76 1.96
CA SER A 82 4.65 2.33 1.60
C SER A 82 3.88 2.81 2.84
N LEU A 83 3.88 2.03 3.92
CA LEU A 83 3.21 2.40 5.17
C LEU A 83 3.87 3.59 5.87
N VAL A 84 5.20 3.71 5.82
CA VAL A 84 5.92 4.91 6.28
C VAL A 84 5.47 6.14 5.49
N GLY A 85 5.41 6.03 4.16
CA GLY A 85 4.89 7.10 3.31
C GLY A 85 3.45 7.50 3.66
N VAL A 86 2.59 6.52 3.97
CA VAL A 86 1.22 6.77 4.44
C VAL A 86 1.18 7.53 5.76
N MET A 87 1.99 7.15 6.75
CA MET A 87 2.03 7.85 8.04
C MET A 87 2.42 9.32 7.86
N ILE A 88 3.42 9.58 7.02
CA ILE A 88 3.87 10.94 6.70
C ILE A 88 2.75 11.69 5.95
N ALA A 89 2.09 11.06 4.98
CA ALA A 89 1.02 11.69 4.21
C ALA A 89 -0.18 12.07 5.10
N LEU A 90 -0.61 11.16 5.99
CA LEU A 90 -1.69 11.42 6.95
C LEU A 90 -1.36 12.57 7.88
N HIS A 91 -0.13 12.61 8.41
CA HIS A 91 0.31 13.68 9.28
C HIS A 91 0.29 15.04 8.58
N ASN A 92 0.89 15.13 7.38
CA ASN A 92 0.99 16.40 6.65
C ASN A 92 -0.36 16.86 6.09
N ALA A 93 -1.19 15.95 5.58
CA ALA A 93 -2.53 16.31 5.11
C ALA A 93 -3.41 16.82 6.26
N ASN A 94 -3.28 16.26 7.46
CA ASN A 94 -3.99 16.75 8.64
C ASN A 94 -3.50 18.14 9.09
N LEU A 95 -2.20 18.42 8.98
CA LEU A 95 -1.65 19.75 9.28
C LEU A 95 -2.10 20.82 8.29
N LEU A 96 -2.21 20.47 7.00
CA LEU A 96 -2.64 21.37 5.94
C LEU A 96 -4.14 21.71 5.99
N GLY A 97 -4.93 20.93 6.73
CA GLY A 97 -6.34 21.22 7.00
C GLY A 97 -7.31 20.81 5.90
N ALA A 98 -8.50 21.40 5.93
CA ALA A 98 -9.68 20.91 5.21
C ALA A 98 -9.52 20.84 3.68
N ASP A 99 -8.72 21.74 3.09
CA ASP A 99 -8.46 21.78 1.64
C ASP A 99 -7.72 20.52 1.16
N PHE A 100 -7.10 19.77 2.07
CA PHE A 100 -6.33 18.55 1.77
C PHE A 100 -7.02 17.27 2.27
N ASN A 101 -8.31 17.34 2.62
CA ASN A 101 -9.09 16.18 3.05
C ASN A 101 -9.07 15.02 2.05
N LEU A 102 -9.05 15.32 0.74
CA LEU A 102 -8.93 14.29 -0.30
C LEU A 102 -7.66 13.45 -0.10
N TYR A 103 -6.52 14.11 0.15
CA TYR A 103 -5.23 13.44 0.37
C TYR A 103 -5.24 12.65 1.67
N PHE A 104 -5.81 13.21 2.73
CA PHE A 104 -5.95 12.52 4.00
C PHE A 104 -6.75 11.22 3.86
N TYR A 105 -7.96 11.28 3.31
CA TYR A 105 -8.82 10.11 3.17
C TYR A 105 -8.28 9.10 2.15
N ALA A 106 -7.67 9.57 1.04
CA ALA A 106 -7.02 8.69 0.08
C ALA A 106 -5.86 7.92 0.71
N SER A 107 -4.98 8.59 1.46
CA SER A 107 -3.89 7.96 2.20
C SER A 107 -4.40 7.00 3.28
N LEU A 108 -5.48 7.34 3.98
CA LEU A 108 -6.09 6.49 5.00
C LEU A 108 -6.61 5.17 4.40
N ILE A 109 -7.40 5.25 3.33
CA ILE A 109 -7.96 4.08 2.65
C ILE A 109 -6.84 3.23 2.07
N PHE A 110 -5.86 3.86 1.42
CA PHE A 110 -4.69 3.15 0.90
C PHE A 110 -3.90 2.44 2.00
N GLY A 111 -3.67 3.10 3.14
CA GLY A 111 -3.00 2.52 4.31
C GLY A 111 -3.73 1.31 4.87
N ALA A 112 -5.05 1.44 5.10
CA ALA A 112 -5.89 0.35 5.56
C ALA A 112 -5.86 -0.84 4.58
N PHE A 113 -5.93 -0.56 3.28
CA PHE A 113 -5.84 -1.58 2.25
C PHE A 113 -4.48 -2.31 2.26
N MET A 114 -3.37 -1.57 2.35
CA MET A 114 -2.03 -2.15 2.44
C MET A 114 -1.85 -3.01 3.70
N MET A 115 -2.40 -2.59 4.84
CA MET A 115 -2.39 -3.39 6.06
C MET A 115 -3.20 -4.68 5.90
N LEU A 116 -4.38 -4.63 5.28
CA LEU A 116 -5.19 -5.82 5.01
C LEU A 116 -4.45 -6.82 4.11
N MET A 117 -3.76 -6.34 3.06
CA MET A 117 -2.95 -7.20 2.20
C MET A 117 -1.77 -7.82 2.95
N LEU A 118 -1.06 -7.04 3.77
CA LEU A 118 0.06 -7.50 4.58
C LEU A 118 -0.37 -8.56 5.61
N LEU A 119 -1.45 -8.29 6.35
CA LEU A 119 -2.05 -9.21 7.33
C LEU A 119 -2.52 -10.50 6.66
N SER A 120 -3.24 -10.38 5.54
CA SER A 120 -3.70 -11.56 4.78
C SER A 120 -2.52 -12.42 4.31
N TRP A 121 -1.42 -11.78 3.93
CA TRP A 121 -0.20 -12.47 3.56
C TRP A 121 0.47 -13.19 4.73
N PHE A 122 0.58 -12.56 5.90
CA PHE A 122 1.11 -13.20 7.10
C PHE A 122 0.24 -14.38 7.57
N VAL A 123 -1.07 -14.19 7.65
CA VAL A 123 -2.02 -15.24 8.07
C VAL A 123 -1.96 -16.43 7.12
N TYR A 124 -1.91 -16.19 5.80
CA TYR A 124 -1.78 -17.26 4.82
C TYR A 124 -0.49 -18.07 5.01
N ASN A 125 0.65 -17.39 5.20
CA ASN A 125 1.94 -18.07 5.36
C ASN A 125 2.02 -18.86 6.68
N ALA A 126 1.57 -18.28 7.80
CA ALA A 126 1.61 -18.94 9.12
C ALA A 126 0.78 -20.22 9.15
N ARG A 127 -0.39 -20.22 8.50
CA ARG A 127 -1.26 -21.39 8.43
C ARG A 127 -0.76 -22.43 7.42
N SER A 128 -0.09 -21.99 6.36
CA SER A 128 0.53 -22.91 5.39
C SER A 128 1.70 -23.69 6.00
N SER A 129 2.44 -23.10 6.95
CA SER A 129 3.45 -23.84 7.71
C SER A 129 2.83 -24.89 8.63
N GLU A 130 1.73 -24.57 9.32
CA GLU A 130 1.04 -25.52 10.22
C GLU A 130 0.48 -26.75 9.48
N ILE A 131 0.02 -26.61 8.24
CA ILE A 131 -0.54 -27.72 7.45
C ILE A 131 0.55 -28.64 6.91
N ASN A 132 1.74 -28.11 6.60
CA ASN A 132 2.86 -28.91 6.06
C ASN A 132 3.58 -29.76 7.11
N GLU A 133 3.26 -29.59 8.40
CA GLU A 133 3.80 -30.36 9.51
C GLU A 133 2.90 -31.53 9.96
N ILE A 134 1.75 -31.74 9.30
CA ILE A 134 0.81 -32.85 9.53
C ILE A 134 0.93 -33.88 8.41
#